data_AF-A0A089WUH4-F1
#
_entry.id   AF-A0A089WUH4-F1
#
_cell.length_a   1.000
_cell.length_b   1.000
_cell.length_c   1.000
_cell.angle_alpha   90.00
_cell.angle_beta   90.00
_cell.angle_gamma   90.00
#
_symmetry.space_group_name_H-M   'P 1'
#
loop_
_entity.id
_entity.type
_entity.pdbx_description
1 polymer ?
#
loop_
_entity_poly.entity_id
_entity_poly.type
_entity_poly.pdbx_seq_one_letter_code
_entity_poly.pdbx_strand_id
1 'polypeptide(L)'
;MLRGTHYIKRPSDRIKTFLCASAEPSAPAVSNLPELTDDLREILGRPNFTCHFIAKALRIMGHNIAPKSEDEQAVVIHWLIVHYLKHGAEWRQRAEAELKSASEKLQA
;
A
#
# COMPACT_ATOMS: atom_id res chain seq x y z
N MET A 1 -37.69 -29.35 -21.56
CA MET A 1 -37.67 -27.87 -21.45
C MET A 1 -38.26 -27.54 -20.07
N LEU A 2 -37.63 -26.88 -19.09
CA LEU A 2 -36.52 -25.93 -19.02
C LEU A 2 -35.72 -26.19 -17.74
N ARG A 3 -34.39 -26.03 -17.79
CA ARG A 3 -33.47 -26.14 -16.64
C ARG A 3 -33.60 -24.90 -15.75
N GLY A 4 -33.69 -25.12 -14.43
CA GLY A 4 -33.68 -24.06 -13.43
C GLY A 4 -32.33 -23.36 -13.37
N THR A 5 -32.33 -22.04 -13.58
CA THR A 5 -31.18 -21.16 -13.42
C THR A 5 -30.96 -20.89 -11.93
N HIS A 6 -29.91 -21.49 -11.36
CA HIS A 6 -29.38 -21.05 -10.06
C HIS A 6 -28.71 -19.69 -10.24
N TYR A 7 -29.39 -18.62 -9.81
CA TYR A 7 -28.85 -17.27 -9.81
C TYR A 7 -27.92 -17.10 -8.59
N ILE A 8 -26.61 -17.06 -8.81
CA ILE A 8 -25.63 -16.72 -7.78
C ILE A 8 -25.80 -15.22 -7.44
N LYS A 9 -26.24 -14.90 -6.22
CA LYS A 9 -26.30 -13.52 -5.71
C LYS A 9 -24.90 -12.90 -5.78
N ARG A 10 -24.74 -11.81 -6.55
CA ARG A 10 -23.50 -11.03 -6.58
C ARG A 10 -23.28 -10.31 -5.24
N PRO A 11 -22.05 -10.20 -4.69
CA PRO A 11 -21.78 -9.64 -3.36
C PRO A 11 -21.88 -8.11 -3.26
N SER A 12 -22.74 -7.45 -4.05
CA SER A 12 -22.80 -5.97 -4.08
C SER A 12 -23.75 -5.35 -3.05
N ASP A 13 -24.55 -6.16 -2.36
CA ASP A 13 -25.62 -5.67 -1.49
C ASP A 13 -25.18 -5.46 -0.03
N ARG A 14 -23.96 -5.87 0.35
CA ARG A 14 -23.49 -5.77 1.74
C ARG A 14 -23.01 -4.39 2.15
N ILE A 15 -22.63 -3.55 1.18
CA ILE A 15 -22.14 -2.19 1.44
C ILE A 15 -23.30 -1.18 1.47
N LYS A 16 -24.36 -1.42 0.69
CA LYS A 16 -25.52 -0.49 0.63
C LYS A 16 -26.29 -0.38 1.94
N THR A 17 -26.31 -1.43 2.75
CA THR A 17 -27.10 -1.46 4.00
C THR A 17 -26.51 -0.57 5.10
N PHE A 18 -25.23 -0.17 5.02
CA PHE A 18 -24.58 0.62 6.07
C PHE A 18 -24.66 2.14 5.90
N LEU A 19 -25.07 2.65 4.73
CA LEU A 19 -25.07 4.10 4.48
C LEU A 19 -26.38 4.83 4.83
N CYS A 20 -27.39 4.16 5.35
CA CYS A 20 -28.70 4.77 5.62
C CYS A 20 -29.12 4.66 7.09
N ALA A 21 -28.25 5.09 8.00
CA ALA A 21 -28.62 5.38 9.38
C ALA A 21 -28.85 6.89 9.52
N SER A 22 -30.02 7.24 10.06
CA SER A 22 -30.60 8.58 10.14
C SER A 22 -29.62 9.66 10.63
N ALA A 23 -29.52 10.76 9.89
CA ALA A 23 -28.71 11.92 10.24
C ALA A 23 -29.43 12.79 11.28
N GLU A 24 -29.12 12.57 12.56
CA GLU A 24 -29.24 13.61 13.59
C GLU A 24 -28.10 14.62 13.37
N PRO A 25 -28.29 15.94 13.62
CA PRO A 25 -27.23 16.94 13.52
C PRO A 25 -26.20 16.75 14.65
N SER A 26 -25.31 15.80 14.44
CA SER A 26 -24.09 15.60 15.20
C SER A 26 -23.17 16.81 14.99
N ALA A 27 -22.56 17.28 16.07
CA ALA A 27 -21.53 18.32 16.13
C ALA A 27 -20.54 18.26 14.96
N PRO A 28 -19.91 19.39 14.54
CA PRO A 28 -19.04 19.43 13.37
C PRO A 28 -17.99 18.33 13.50
N ALA A 29 -18.08 17.34 12.60
CA ALA A 29 -17.13 16.27 12.51
C ALA A 29 -15.78 16.88 12.12
N VAL A 30 -14.95 17.18 13.12
CA VAL A 30 -13.56 17.54 12.91
C VAL A 30 -12.92 16.29 12.30
N SER A 31 -12.64 16.33 11.01
CA SER A 31 -11.95 15.26 10.32
C SER A 31 -10.51 15.22 10.86
N ASN A 32 -10.25 14.34 11.82
CA ASN A 32 -8.90 14.07 12.34
C ASN A 32 -8.03 13.29 11.33
N LEU A 33 -8.28 13.43 10.03
CA LEU A 33 -7.48 12.78 9.01
C LEU A 33 -6.14 13.53 8.91
N PRO A 34 -5.00 12.86 9.13
CA PRO A 34 -3.70 13.48 8.98
C PRO A 34 -3.50 14.01 7.55
N GLU A 35 -2.69 15.06 7.42
CA GLU A 35 -2.33 15.62 6.12
C GLU A 35 -1.67 14.56 5.23
N LEU A 36 -2.20 14.39 4.01
CA LEU A 36 -1.60 13.56 2.97
C LEU A 36 -0.65 14.42 2.12
N THR A 37 0.60 14.50 2.58
CA THR A 37 1.68 15.20 1.89
C THR A 37 1.99 14.56 0.52
N ASP A 38 2.69 15.28 -0.35
CA ASP A 38 3.08 14.74 -1.66
C ASP A 38 4.01 13.52 -1.55
N ASP A 39 4.90 13.50 -0.57
CA ASP A 39 5.73 12.32 -0.26
C ASP A 39 4.87 11.12 0.14
N LEU A 40 3.90 11.30 1.03
CA LEU A 40 2.99 10.24 1.43
C LEU A 40 2.12 9.77 0.26
N ARG A 41 1.67 10.68 -0.61
CA ARG A 41 0.94 10.34 -1.83
C ARG A 41 1.80 9.50 -2.77
N GLU A 42 3.09 9.83 -2.92
CA GLU A 42 4.02 9.05 -3.74
C GLU A 42 4.28 7.65 -3.14
N ILE A 43 4.52 7.57 -1.84
CA ILE A 43 4.82 6.31 -1.16
C ILE A 43 3.59 5.40 -1.18
N LEU A 44 2.44 5.90 -0.71
CA LEU A 44 1.20 5.13 -0.55
C LEU A 44 0.51 4.85 -1.90
N GLY A 45 0.70 5.72 -2.89
CA GLY A 45 0.12 5.57 -4.23
C GLY A 45 0.90 4.62 -5.15
N ARG A 46 2.00 4.03 -4.70
CA ARG A 46 2.89 3.21 -5.52
C ARG A 46 2.17 1.95 -6.04
N PRO A 47 2.05 1.76 -7.37
CA PRO A 47 1.40 0.57 -7.93
C PRO A 47 2.20 -0.71 -7.66
N ASN A 48 1.53 -1.82 -7.37
CA ASN A 48 2.17 -3.11 -7.04
C ASN A 48 3.19 -3.58 -8.09
N PHE A 49 2.91 -3.42 -9.38
CA PHE A 49 3.79 -3.83 -10.48
C PHE A 49 5.11 -3.04 -10.54
N THR A 50 5.23 -1.93 -9.82
CA THR A 50 6.47 -1.15 -9.70
C THR A 50 7.34 -1.60 -8.53
N CYS A 51 6.82 -2.44 -7.63
CA CYS A 51 7.50 -2.80 -6.38
C CYS A 51 8.49 -3.97 -6.52
N HIS A 52 8.41 -4.74 -7.60
CA HIS A 52 9.21 -5.97 -7.79
C HIS A 52 10.72 -5.76 -7.63
N PHE A 53 11.29 -4.73 -8.24
CA PHE A 53 12.74 -4.47 -8.18
C PHE A 53 13.20 -4.07 -6.77
N ILE A 54 12.37 -3.29 -6.06
CA ILE A 54 12.66 -2.90 -4.68
C ILE A 54 12.53 -4.12 -3.77
N ALA A 55 11.48 -4.93 -3.91
CA ALA A 55 11.31 -6.16 -3.15
C ALA A 55 12.48 -7.15 -3.36
N LYS A 56 13.01 -7.24 -4.58
CA LYS A 56 14.25 -8.00 -4.84
C LYS A 56 15.44 -7.44 -4.07
N ALA A 57 15.71 -6.14 -4.14
CA ALA A 57 16.77 -5.47 -3.39
C ALA A 57 16.65 -5.73 -1.87
N LEU A 58 15.44 -5.62 -1.32
CA LEU A 58 15.18 -5.91 0.09
C LEU A 58 15.46 -7.37 0.46
N ARG A 59 15.18 -8.34 -0.43
CA ARG A 59 15.58 -9.74 -0.20
C ARG A 59 17.10 -9.91 -0.10
N ILE A 60 17.87 -9.22 -0.95
CA ILE A 60 19.35 -9.23 -0.88
C ILE A 60 19.86 -8.58 0.41
N MET A 61 19.13 -7.60 0.92
CA MET A 61 19.40 -7.01 2.24
C MET A 61 19.02 -7.94 3.41
N GLY A 62 18.44 -9.11 3.15
CA GLY A 62 18.11 -10.14 4.15
C GLY A 62 16.64 -10.18 4.58
N HIS A 63 15.75 -9.42 3.93
CA HIS A 63 14.32 -9.47 4.25
C HIS A 63 13.64 -10.69 3.62
N ASN A 64 12.84 -11.42 4.40
CA ASN A 64 12.02 -12.50 3.88
C ASN A 64 10.69 -11.94 3.33
N ILE A 65 10.51 -11.98 2.00
CA ILE A 65 9.35 -11.42 1.30
C ILE A 65 8.78 -12.47 0.34
N ALA A 66 7.51 -12.84 0.52
CA ALA A 66 6.84 -13.78 -0.36
C ALA A 66 6.79 -13.26 -1.82
N PRO A 67 6.90 -14.12 -2.84
CA PRO A 67 6.86 -13.72 -4.26
C PRO A 67 5.42 -13.51 -4.75
N LYS A 68 4.64 -12.72 -4.00
CA LYS A 68 3.26 -12.35 -4.31
C LYS A 68 3.18 -10.82 -4.35
N SER A 69 2.54 -10.28 -5.39
CA SER A 69 2.58 -8.85 -5.70
C SER A 69 2.10 -7.94 -4.56
N GLU A 70 1.09 -8.38 -3.81
CA GLU A 70 0.51 -7.67 -2.69
C GLU A 70 1.46 -7.67 -1.48
N ASP A 71 2.17 -8.79 -1.24
CA ASP A 71 3.16 -8.88 -0.17
C ASP A 71 4.39 -8.02 -0.49
N GLU A 72 4.83 -8.02 -1.75
CA GLU A 72 5.91 -7.16 -2.22
C GLU A 72 5.54 -5.68 -2.08
N GLN A 73 4.34 -5.28 -2.49
CA GLN A 73 3.87 -3.90 -2.34
C GLN A 73 3.80 -3.49 -0.87
N ALA A 74 3.22 -4.33 -0.02
CA ALA A 74 3.07 -4.04 1.40
C ALA A 74 4.42 -3.80 2.08
N VAL A 75 5.42 -4.66 1.82
CA VAL A 75 6.75 -4.51 2.39
C VAL A 75 7.46 -3.26 1.85
N VAL A 76 7.36 -2.99 0.55
CA VAL A 76 7.96 -1.80 -0.06
C VAL A 76 7.35 -0.51 0.51
N ILE A 77 6.02 -0.43 0.59
CA ILE A 77 5.33 0.74 1.17
C ILE A 77 5.72 0.89 2.64
N HIS A 78 5.69 -0.18 3.42
CA HIS A 78 6.08 -0.15 4.82
C HIS A 78 7.53 0.36 5.00
N TRP A 79 8.47 -0.16 4.22
CA TRP A 79 9.87 0.24 4.28
C TRP A 79 10.08 1.72 3.90
N LEU A 80 9.40 2.20 2.85
CA LEU A 80 9.44 3.60 2.45
C LEU A 80 8.81 4.54 3.50
N ILE A 81 7.70 4.14 4.11
CA ILE A 81 7.07 4.91 5.21
C ILE A 81 8.04 5.01 6.39
N VAL A 82 8.72 3.92 6.76
CA VAL A 82 9.71 3.96 7.86
C VAL A 82 10.85 4.92 7.54
N HIS A 83 11.34 4.94 6.30
CA HIS A 83 12.31 5.94 5.85
C HIS A 83 11.77 7.37 5.95
N TYR A 84 10.54 7.61 5.50
CA TYR A 84 9.87 8.90 5.62
C TYR A 84 9.74 9.37 7.07
N LEU A 85 9.27 8.50 7.97
CA LEU A 85 9.13 8.83 9.39
C LEU A 85 10.47 9.12 10.06
N LYS A 86 11.55 8.47 9.62
CA LYS A 86 12.89 8.63 10.21
C LYS A 86 13.67 9.83 9.65
N HIS A 87 13.46 10.16 8.38
CA HIS A 87 14.33 11.09 7.64
C HIS A 87 13.59 12.30 7.05
N GLY A 88 12.25 12.37 7.15
CA GLY A 88 11.47 13.47 6.60
C GLY A 88 11.75 13.64 5.10
N ALA A 89 12.01 14.87 4.66
CA ALA A 89 12.29 15.20 3.25
C ALA A 89 13.45 14.39 2.61
N GLU A 90 14.37 13.87 3.43
CA GLU A 90 15.54 13.13 2.94
C GLU A 90 15.25 11.64 2.70
N TRP A 91 14.03 11.17 2.95
CA TRP A 91 13.65 9.75 2.86
C TRP A 91 14.05 9.10 1.54
N ARG A 92 13.85 9.83 0.43
CA ARG A 92 14.07 9.32 -0.92
C ARG A 92 15.54 9.04 -1.15
N GLN A 93 16.39 10.01 -0.83
CA GLN A 93 17.84 9.92 -1.01
C GLN A 93 18.42 8.79 -0.15
N ARG A 94 17.92 8.63 1.09
CA ARG A 94 18.32 7.54 1.99
C ARG A 94 17.90 6.17 1.48
N ALA A 95 16.65 6.04 1.03
CA ALA A 95 16.13 4.82 0.43
C ALA A 95 16.92 4.45 -0.84
N GLU A 96 17.14 5.40 -1.74
CA GLU A 96 17.90 5.20 -2.97
C GLU A 96 19.35 4.78 -2.71
N ALA A 97 20.00 5.38 -1.71
CA ALA A 97 21.36 4.99 -1.31
C ALA A 97 21.41 3.53 -0.83
N GLU A 98 20.47 3.10 0.01
CA GLU A 98 20.39 1.71 0.48
C GLU A 98 20.14 0.73 -0.68
N LEU A 99 19.23 1.07 -1.60
CA LEU A 99 18.95 0.24 -2.78
C LEU A 99 20.14 0.17 -3.73
N LYS A 100 20.86 1.27 -3.92
CA LYS A 100 22.08 1.31 -4.74
C LYS A 100 23.14 0.38 -4.15
N SER A 101 23.41 0.47 -2.84
CA SER A 101 24.36 -0.43 -2.18
C SER A 101 23.94 -1.90 -2.23
N ALA A 102 22.63 -2.20 -2.21
CA ALA A 102 22.15 -3.57 -2.42
C ALA A 102 22.36 -4.04 -3.87
N SER A 103 22.20 -3.15 -4.86
CA SER A 103 22.40 -3.45 -6.28
C SER A 103 23.87 -3.71 -6.63
N GLU A 104 24.81 -3.06 -5.95
CA GLU A 104 26.25 -3.29 -6.13
C GLU A 104 26.63 -4.70 -5.65
N LYS A 105 26.01 -5.19 -4.56
CA LYS A 105 26.18 -6.56 -4.06
C LYS A 105 25.62 -7.64 -4.98
N LEU A 106 24.76 -7.30 -5.95
CA LEU A 106 24.29 -8.24 -6.97
C LEU A 106 25.29 -8.47 -8.09
N GLN A 107 26.23 -7.55 -8.29
CA GLN A 107 27.18 -7.56 -9.41
C GLN A 107 28.56 -8.09 -9.02
N ALA A 108 28.81 -8.27 -7.73
CA ALA A 108 30.04 -8.82 -7.15
C ALA A 108 29.89 -10.33 -6.90
#